data_AF-A0AAN2K904-F1
#
_entry.id   AF-A0AAN2K904-F1
#
_cell.length_a   1.000
_cell.length_b   1.000
_cell.length_c   1.000
_cell.angle_alpha   90.00
_cell.angle_beta   90.00
_cell.angle_gamma   90.00
#
_symmetry.space_group_name_H-M   'P 1'
#
loop_
_entity.id
_entity.type
_entity.pdbx_description
1 polymer ?
#
loop_
_entity_poly.entity_id
_entity_poly.type
_entity_poly.pdbx_seq_one_letter_code
_entity_poly.pdbx_strand_id
1 'polypeptide(L)'
;MIVSEDALLRSGFSSADLRKVKNNLESYGGSLGDAIQDLSRRFTIALTVVLCCLAIFIFLLFVGSSETVFSGGIALLCGCAVAIFVQPPVLSYKSWRYQRANRN
;
A
#
# COMPACT_ATOMS: atom_id res chain seq x y z
N MET A 1 -0.32 -1.20 20.54
CA MET A 1 -1.78 -1.02 20.57
C MET A 1 -2.41 -2.40 20.45
N ILE A 2 -3.37 -2.74 21.30
CA ILE A 2 -4.11 -4.01 21.15
C ILE A 2 -5.09 -3.82 19.99
N VAL A 3 -4.87 -4.53 18.88
CA VAL A 3 -5.74 -4.50 17.71
C VAL A 3 -6.72 -5.67 17.81
N SER A 4 -8.02 -5.37 17.93
CA SER A 4 -9.08 -6.38 17.95
C SER A 4 -9.87 -6.41 16.63
N GLU A 5 -10.51 -7.54 16.34
CA GLU A 5 -11.38 -7.69 15.16
C GLU A 5 -12.51 -6.64 15.17
N ASP A 6 -13.16 -6.40 16.32
CA ASP A 6 -14.19 -5.38 16.49
C ASP A 6 -13.69 -3.96 16.18
N ALA A 7 -12.47 -3.62 16.60
CA ALA A 7 -11.88 -2.32 16.31
C ALA A 7 -11.63 -2.13 14.81
N LEU A 8 -11.19 -3.20 14.12
CA LEU A 8 -11.00 -3.16 12.68
C LEU A 8 -12.33 -3.07 11.92
N LEU A 9 -13.36 -3.82 12.33
CA LEU A 9 -14.71 -3.72 11.74
C LEU A 9 -15.27 -2.30 11.86
N ARG A 10 -15.19 -1.71 13.06
CA ARG A 10 -15.62 -0.32 13.29
C ARG A 10 -14.85 0.70 12.45
N SER A 11 -13.61 0.38 12.08
CA SER A 11 -12.78 1.24 11.22
C SER A 11 -13.03 1.07 9.71
N GLY A 12 -13.90 0.14 9.32
CA GLY A 12 -14.29 -0.08 7.91
C GLY A 12 -13.64 -1.30 7.23
N PHE A 13 -13.03 -2.21 8.00
CA PHE A 13 -12.72 -3.55 7.49
C PHE A 13 -14.00 -4.36 7.35
N SER A 14 -14.09 -5.18 6.31
CA SER A 14 -15.16 -6.18 6.19
C SER A 14 -14.77 -7.48 6.87
N SER A 15 -15.74 -8.34 7.19
CA SER A 15 -15.48 -9.69 7.70
C SER A 15 -14.65 -10.52 6.71
N ALA A 16 -14.79 -10.28 5.40
CA ALA A 16 -13.99 -10.92 4.37
C ALA A 16 -12.52 -10.44 4.40
N ASP A 17 -12.28 -9.16 4.68
CA ASP A 17 -10.93 -8.61 4.85
C ASP A 17 -10.24 -9.27 6.05
N LEU A 18 -10.94 -9.38 7.18
CA LEU A 18 -10.42 -10.01 8.39
C LEU A 18 -10.11 -11.49 8.18
N ARG A 19 -10.99 -12.22 7.49
CA ARG A 19 -10.76 -13.62 7.14
C ARG A 19 -9.51 -13.80 6.26
N LYS A 20 -9.25 -12.90 5.31
CA LYS A 20 -8.01 -12.92 4.52
C LYS A 20 -6.76 -12.72 5.38
N VAL A 21 -6.80 -11.76 6.31
CA VAL A 21 -5.67 -11.50 7.23
C VAL A 21 -5.44 -12.70 8.15
N LYS A 22 -6.51 -13.27 8.72
CA LYS A 22 -6.44 -14.39 9.66
C LYS A 22 -5.93 -15.69 9.01
N ASN A 23 -6.38 -16.01 7.80
CA ASN A 23 -5.87 -17.14 7.05
C ASN A 23 -4.35 -17.03 6.78
N ASN A 24 -3.83 -15.81 6.56
CA ASN A 24 -2.39 -15.60 6.42
C ASN A 24 -1.65 -15.78 7.76
N LEU A 25 -2.24 -15.33 8.86
CA LEU A 25 -1.68 -15.52 10.20
C LEU A 25 -1.63 -17.00 10.62
N GLU A 26 -2.61 -17.81 10.22
CA GLU A 26 -2.59 -19.26 10.49
C GLU A 26 -1.44 -19.97 9.75
N SER A 27 -1.05 -19.48 8.57
CA SER A 27 0.09 -20.04 7.81
C SER A 27 1.46 -19.53 8.25
N TYR A 28 1.57 -18.29 8.75
CA TYR A 28 2.86 -17.64 9.02
C TYR A 28 3.10 -17.29 10.49
N GLY A 29 2.11 -17.49 11.36
CA GLY A 29 2.13 -17.06 12.77
C GLY A 29 2.01 -15.54 12.94
N GLY A 30 1.98 -15.08 14.20
CA GLY A 30 1.95 -13.66 14.56
C GLY A 30 0.61 -13.17 15.09
N SER A 31 0.53 -11.88 15.44
CA SER A 31 -0.71 -11.25 15.91
C SER A 31 -1.43 -10.48 14.80
N LEU A 32 -2.73 -10.26 14.98
CA LEU A 32 -3.53 -9.39 14.13
C LEU A 32 -2.91 -7.99 14.01
N GLY A 33 -2.33 -7.46 15.10
CA GLY A 33 -1.64 -6.17 15.12
C GLY A 33 -0.40 -6.16 14.23
N ASP A 34 0.40 -7.23 14.25
CA ASP A 34 1.60 -7.36 13.42
C ASP A 34 1.25 -7.38 11.93
N ALA A 35 0.21 -8.12 11.56
CA ALA A 35 -0.26 -8.17 10.17
C ALA A 35 -0.75 -6.79 9.69
N ILE A 36 -1.53 -6.08 10.50
CA ILE A 36 -1.99 -4.72 10.16
C ILE A 36 -0.82 -3.75 10.05
N GLN A 37 0.18 -3.88 10.93
CA GLN A 37 1.38 -3.06 10.86
C GLN A 37 2.23 -3.33 9.63
N ASP A 38 2.42 -4.60 9.28
CA ASP A 38 3.19 -4.95 8.09
C ASP A 38 2.48 -4.47 6.81
N LEU A 39 1.15 -4.64 6.73
CA LEU A 39 0.34 -4.12 5.62
C LEU A 39 0.41 -2.59 5.51
N SER A 40 0.31 -1.87 6.63
CA SER A 40 0.45 -0.41 6.69
C SER A 40 1.82 0.05 6.19
N ARG A 41 2.89 -0.66 6.58
CA ARG A 41 4.26 -0.37 6.16
C ARG A 41 4.46 -0.64 4.67
N ARG A 42 3.96 -1.77 4.17
CA ARG A 42 3.98 -2.12 2.73
C ARG A 42 3.28 -1.04 1.90
N PHE A 43 2.10 -0.57 2.34
CA PHE A 43 1.40 0.54 1.70
C PHE A 43 2.24 1.81 1.66
N THR A 44 2.88 2.16 2.77
CA THR A 44 3.73 3.36 2.86
C THR A 44 4.91 3.27 1.90
N ILE A 45 5.56 2.11 1.79
CA ILE A 45 6.65 1.89 0.84
C ILE A 45 6.15 2.04 -0.60
N ALA A 46 5.01 1.41 -0.94
CA ALA A 46 4.43 1.51 -2.28
C ALA A 46 4.06 2.96 -2.64
N LEU A 47 3.46 3.69 -1.69
CA LEU A 47 3.14 5.11 -1.87
C LEU A 47 4.41 5.94 -2.11
N THR A 48 5.48 5.72 -1.35
CA THR A 48 6.76 6.39 -1.55
C THR A 48 7.33 6.10 -2.94
N VAL A 49 7.27 4.85 -3.41
CA VAL A 49 7.73 4.48 -4.77
C VAL A 49 6.94 5.24 -5.83
N VAL A 50 5.60 5.29 -5.71
CA VAL A 50 4.74 6.04 -6.64
C VAL A 50 5.09 7.54 -6.62
N LEU A 51 5.32 8.13 -5.44
CA LEU A 51 5.71 9.53 -5.33
C LEU A 51 7.09 9.79 -5.96
N CYS A 52 8.05 8.89 -5.78
CA CYS A 52 9.36 8.97 -6.44
C CYS A 52 9.23 8.88 -7.97
N CYS A 53 8.43 7.93 -8.48
CA CYS A 53 8.14 7.82 -9.91
C CYS A 53 7.51 9.10 -10.46
N LEU A 54 6.57 9.69 -9.73
CA LEU A 54 5.91 10.94 -10.11
C LEU A 54 6.89 12.12 -10.11
N ALA A 55 7.81 12.19 -9.14
CA ALA A 55 8.86 13.21 -9.10
C ALA A 55 9.82 13.09 -10.29
N ILE A 56 10.23 11.86 -10.66
CA ILE A 56 11.04 11.59 -11.85
C ILE A 56 10.29 12.01 -13.11
N PHE A 57 9.00 11.68 -13.21
CA PHE A 57 8.18 12.09 -14.35
C PHE A 57 8.10 13.62 -14.48
N ILE A 58 7.85 14.33 -13.37
CA ILE A 58 7.85 15.80 -13.35
C ILE A 58 9.20 16.36 -13.82
N PHE A 59 10.31 15.79 -13.34
CA PHE A 59 11.65 16.20 -13.77
C PHE A 59 11.85 16.00 -15.28
N LEU A 60 11.41 14.85 -15.81
CA LEU A 60 11.45 14.57 -17.25
C LEU A 60 10.61 15.56 -18.06
N LEU A 61 9.48 16.06 -17.53
CA LEU A 61 8.69 17.09 -18.22
C LEU A 61 9.43 18.42 -18.37
N PHE A 62 10.35 18.76 -17.46
CA PHE A 62 11.13 19.99 -17.54
C PHE A 62 12.37 19.88 -18.42
N VAL A 63 13.00 18.71 -18.47
CA VAL A 63 14.33 18.53 -19.08
C VAL A 63 14.31 17.65 -20.34
N GLY A 64 13.29 16.80 -20.48
CA GLY A 64 13.21 15.77 -21.52
C GLY A 64 12.66 16.28 -22.85
N SER A 65 13.11 15.63 -23.93
CA SER A 65 12.47 15.71 -25.24
C SER A 65 11.12 15.00 -25.26
N SER A 66 10.26 15.32 -26.23
CA SER A 66 8.94 14.68 -26.37
C SER A 66 9.02 13.14 -26.40
N GLU A 67 10.05 12.59 -27.04
CA GLU A 67 10.27 11.14 -27.13
C GLU A 67 10.67 10.50 -25.79
N THR A 68 11.53 11.18 -25.01
CA THR A 68 11.98 10.70 -23.69
C THR A 68 10.88 10.83 -22.65
N VAL A 69 10.05 11.87 -22.73
CA VAL A 69 8.86 12.02 -21.88
C VAL A 69 7.84 10.91 -22.16
N PHE A 70 7.57 10.61 -23.44
CA PHE A 70 6.59 9.58 -23.81
C PHE A 70 7.04 8.18 -23.40
N SER A 71 8.27 7.80 -23.76
CA SER A 71 8.84 6.49 -23.40
C SER A 71 9.06 6.34 -21.89
N GLY A 72 9.54 7.39 -21.22
CA GLY A 72 9.72 7.43 -19.77
C GLY A 72 8.39 7.33 -19.02
N GLY A 73 7.33 7.99 -19.50
CA GLY A 73 5.99 7.89 -18.94
C GLY A 73 5.43 6.47 -19.00
N ILE A 74 5.59 5.78 -20.14
CA ILE A 74 5.15 4.38 -20.29
C ILE A 74 5.92 3.46 -19.33
N ALA A 75 7.25 3.63 -19.23
CA ALA A 75 8.06 2.84 -18.31
C ALA A 75 7.65 3.03 -16.84
N LEU A 76 7.38 4.27 -16.43
CA LEU A 76 6.94 4.59 -15.06
C LEU A 76 5.53 4.04 -14.77
N LEU A 77 4.61 4.10 -15.74
CA LEU A 77 3.28 3.50 -15.61
C LEU A 77 3.36 1.98 -15.43
N CYS A 78 4.16 1.29 -16.24
CA CYS A 78 4.40 -0.15 -16.08
C CYS A 78 5.00 -0.47 -14.70
N GLY A 79 5.98 0.31 -14.24
CA GLY A 79 6.58 0.14 -12.91
C GLY A 79 5.56 0.31 -11.78
N CYS A 80 4.69 1.32 -11.87
CA CYS A 80 3.62 1.55 -10.90
C CYS A 80 2.59 0.40 -10.91
N ALA A 81 2.20 -0.08 -12.09
CA ALA A 81 1.25 -1.17 -12.22
C ALA A 81 1.75 -2.46 -11.56
N VAL A 82 3.02 -2.82 -11.79
CA VAL A 82 3.65 -3.98 -11.14
C VAL A 82 3.71 -3.79 -9.62
N ALA A 83 4.11 -2.60 -9.14
CA ALA A 83 4.18 -2.31 -7.71
C ALA A 83 2.82 -2.44 -7.02
N ILE A 84 1.73 -2.02 -7.69
CA ILE A 84 0.35 -2.12 -7.17
C ILE A 84 -0.16 -3.56 -7.21
N PHE A 85 0.16 -4.33 -8.26
CA PHE A 85 -0.33 -5.72 -8.42
C PHE A 85 0.30 -6.70 -7.43
N VAL A 86 1.55 -6.48 -7.03
CA VAL A 86 2.28 -7.37 -6.10
C VAL A 86 1.72 -7.32 -4.68
N GLN A 87 0.95 -6.28 -4.32
CA GLN A 87 0.44 -6.08 -2.97
C GLN A 87 -1.10 -6.04 -2.96
N PRO A 88 -1.80 -6.49 -1.90
CA PRO A 88 -3.24 -6.29 -1.77
C PRO A 88 -3.53 -4.81 -1.46
N PRO A 89 -3.77 -3.94 -2.46
CA PRO A 89 -3.60 -2.51 -2.27
C PRO A 89 -4.70 -1.92 -1.38
N VAL A 90 -5.91 -2.47 -1.50
CA VAL A 90 -7.07 -2.09 -0.69
C VAL A 90 -6.87 -2.47 0.79
N LEU A 91 -6.34 -3.67 1.06
CA LEU A 91 -6.12 -4.15 2.43
C LEU A 91 -5.01 -3.32 3.10
N SER A 92 -3.91 -3.11 2.38
CA SER A 92 -2.78 -2.31 2.84
C SER A 92 -3.17 -0.85 3.08
N TYR A 93 -4.02 -0.25 2.23
CA TYR A 93 -4.58 1.08 2.43
C TYR A 93 -5.44 1.18 3.70
N LYS A 94 -6.38 0.24 3.91
CA LYS A 94 -7.22 0.22 5.12
C LYS A 94 -6.38 0.11 6.39
N SER A 95 -5.35 -0.75 6.36
CA SER A 95 -4.40 -0.91 7.47
C SER A 95 -3.63 0.38 7.76
N TRP A 96 -3.14 1.05 6.72
CA TRP A 96 -2.47 2.34 6.87
C TRP A 96 -3.38 3.43 7.44
N ARG A 97 -4.62 3.52 6.93
CA ARG A 97 -5.62 4.48 7.42
C ARG A 97 -5.95 4.23 8.90
N TYR A 98 -6.16 2.97 9.27
CA TYR A 98 -6.39 2.56 10.66
C TYR A 98 -5.22 2.97 11.55
N GLN A 99 -3.98 2.66 11.16
CA GLN A 99 -2.82 3.04 11.95
C GLN A 99 -2.68 4.55 12.10
N ARG A 100 -2.90 5.31 11.03
CA ARG A 100 -2.80 6.77 11.05
C ARG A 100 -3.87 7.43 11.94
N ALA A 101 -5.09 6.89 11.96
CA ALA A 101 -6.15 7.36 12.86
C ALA A 101 -5.90 7.04 14.34
N ASN A 102 -5.07 6.03 14.60
CA ASN A 102 -4.75 5.52 15.94
C ASN A 102 -3.35 5.91 16.42
N ARG A 103 -2.66 6.78 15.68
CA ARG A 103 -1.31 7.25 15.97
C ARG A 103 -1.38 8.46 16.91
N ASN A 104 -1.86 8.25 18.14
CA ASN A 104 -1.72 9.17 19.27
C ASN A 104 -0.72 8.61 20.26
#